data_AF-A0A8J8KET3-F1
#
_entry.id   AF-A0A8J8KET3-F1
#
_cell.length_a   1.000
_cell.length_b   1.000
_cell.length_c   1.000
_cell.angle_alpha   90.00
_cell.angle_beta   90.00
_cell.angle_gamma   90.00
#
_symmetry.space_group_name_H-M   'P 1'
#
loop_
_entity.id
_entity.type
_entity.pdbx_description
1 polymer ?
#
loop_
_entity_poly.entity_id
_entity_poly.type
_entity_poly.pdbx_seq_one_letter_code
_entity_poly.pdbx_strand_id
1 'polypeptide(L)' 'MTIEQQVDTPRKRSRRDEILQIAVGLFATRGYHGVSMDDIGKEAGVTGPALYHHFAG' A
#
# COMPACT_ATOMS: atom_id res chain seq x y z
N MET A 1 -19.68 16.80 27.47
CA MET A 1 -19.74 16.15 26.14
C MET A 1 -18.30 15.85 25.75
N THR A 2 -17.79 14.70 26.18
CA THR A 2 -16.39 14.31 26.00
C THR A 2 -16.30 13.54 24.70
N ILE A 3 -15.66 14.12 23.69
CA ILE A 3 -15.28 13.39 22.47
C ILE A 3 -14.08 12.53 22.86
N GLU A 4 -14.32 11.23 23.04
CA GLU A 4 -13.25 10.23 23.10
C GLU A 4 -12.56 10.23 21.75
N GLN A 5 -11.51 11.05 21.61
CA GLN A 5 -10.58 10.92 20.51
C GLN A 5 -9.85 9.60 20.71
N GLN A 6 -10.33 8.56 20.05
CA GLN A 6 -9.64 7.29 19.88
C GLN A 6 -8.31 7.60 19.19
N VAL A 7 -7.27 7.77 19.99
CA VAL A 7 -5.89 7.81 19.52
C VAL A 7 -5.65 6.48 18.82
N ASP A 8 -5.63 6.50 17.49
CA ASP A 8 -5.28 5.37 16.65
C ASP A 8 -3.85 4.98 17.03
N THR A 9 -3.72 4.03 17.96
CA THR A 9 -2.44 3.46 18.39
C THR A 9 -1.70 3.11 17.11
N PRO A 10 -0.48 3.63 16.85
CA PRO A 10 0.14 3.54 15.53
C PRO A 10 0.20 2.08 15.14
N ARG A 11 -0.77 1.66 14.33
CA ARG A 11 -0.94 0.27 13.94
C ARG A 11 0.33 -0.01 13.16
N LYS A 12 1.16 -0.91 13.69
CA LYS A 12 2.44 -1.30 13.09
C LYS A 12 2.15 -1.46 11.60
N ARG A 13 2.71 -0.58 10.74
CA ARG A 13 2.33 -0.53 9.32
C ARG A 13 2.43 -1.95 8.79
N SER A 14 1.29 -2.48 8.36
CA SER A 14 1.32 -3.81 7.81
C SER A 14 2.05 -3.74 6.48
N ARG A 15 2.62 -4.87 6.05
CA ARG A 15 3.23 -4.95 4.72
C ARG A 15 2.24 -4.52 3.62
N ARG A 16 0.95 -4.78 3.84
CA ARG A 16 -0.15 -4.35 2.98
C ARG A 16 -0.28 -2.82 2.91
N ASP A 17 -0.19 -2.13 4.04
CA ASP A 17 -0.30 -0.66 4.08
C ASP A 17 0.88 0.00 3.36
N GLU A 18 2.07 -0.54 3.50
CA GLU A 18 3.27 -0.08 2.79
C GLU A 18 3.11 -0.21 1.27
N ILE A 19 2.65 -1.37 0.79
CA ILE A 19 2.38 -1.58 -0.64
C ILE A 19 1.33 -0.61 -1.16
N LEU A 20 0.27 -0.34 -0.38
CA LEU A 20 -0.76 0.63 -0.77
C LEU A 20 -0.22 2.05 -0.89
N GLN A 21 0.63 2.49 0.04
CA GLN A 21 1.26 3.82 -0.03
C GLN A 21 2.14 3.97 -1.27
N ILE A 22 2.92 2.94 -1.59
CA ILE A 22 3.74 2.89 -2.80
C ILE A 22 2.87 2.97 -4.05
N ALA A 23 1.82 2.15 -4.13
CA ALA A 23 0.92 2.14 -5.28
C ALA A 23 0.25 3.51 -5.49
N VAL A 24 -0.24 4.14 -4.41
CA VAL A 24 -0.83 5.49 -4.47
C VAL A 24 0.17 6.52 -5.01
N GLY A 25 1.41 6.51 -4.53
CA GLY A 25 2.44 7.42 -5.02
C GLY A 25 2.76 7.22 -6.51
N LEU A 26 2.85 5.96 -6.95
CA LEU A 26 3.08 5.62 -8.35
C LEU A 26 1.92 6.07 -9.23
N PHE A 27 0.67 5.78 -8.83
CA PHE A 27 -0.52 6.19 -9.57
C PHE A 27 -0.65 7.71 -9.65
N ALA A 28 -0.33 8.44 -8.57
CA ALA A 28 -0.37 9.90 -8.55
C ALA A 28 0.67 10.51 -9.52
N THR A 29 1.81 9.86 -9.69
CA THR A 29 2.92 10.38 -10.52
C THR A 29 2.79 10.00 -11.99
N ARG A 30 2.34 8.78 -12.29
CA ARG A 30 2.35 8.20 -13.65
C ARG A 30 0.95 7.95 -14.23
N GLY A 31 -0.09 8.19 -13.45
CA GLY A 31 -1.47 7.82 -13.78
C GLY A 31 -1.72 6.32 -13.64
N TYR A 32 -3.00 5.93 -13.66
CA TYR A 32 -3.42 4.54 -13.45
C TYR A 32 -2.87 3.59 -14.53
N HIS A 33 -2.96 3.97 -15.80
CA HIS A 33 -2.49 3.14 -16.92
C HIS A 33 -0.96 3.08 -17.05
N GLY A 34 -0.23 3.98 -16.39
CA GLY A 34 1.23 4.06 -16.44
C GLY A 34 1.94 3.25 -15.36
N VAL A 35 1.20 2.48 -14.55
CA VAL A 35 1.73 1.69 -13.44
C VAL A 35 1.28 0.25 -13.57
N SER A 36 2.24 -0.67 -13.60
CA SER A 36 1.97 -2.11 -13.58
C SER A 36 2.14 -2.70 -12.17
N MET A 37 1.65 -3.92 -11.97
CA MET A 37 1.90 -4.66 -10.72
C MET A 37 3.39 -4.99 -10.53
N ASP A 38 4.16 -5.11 -11.62
CA ASP A 38 5.61 -5.29 -11.54
C ASP A 38 6.30 -4.03 -11.03
N ASP A 39 5.87 -2.83 -11.46
CA ASP A 39 6.38 -1.56 -10.95
C ASP A 39 6.14 -1.42 -9.44
N ILE A 40 4.92 -1.73 -8.99
CA ILE A 40 4.56 -1.69 -7.57
C ILE A 40 5.37 -2.72 -6.79
N GLY A 41 5.54 -3.93 -7.35
CA GLY A 41 6.30 -5.00 -6.71
C GLY A 41 7.76 -4.59 -6.54
N LYS A 42 8.39 -4.11 -7.61
CA LYS A 42 9.77 -3.65 -7.64
C LYS A 42 10.02 -2.56 -6.60
N GLU A 43 9.15 -1.55 -6.53
CA GLU A 43 9.27 -0.46 -5.56
C GLU A 43 9.02 -0.93 -4.12
N ALA A 44 8.12 -1.89 -3.93
CA ALA A 44 7.90 -2.54 -2.64
C ALA A 44 9.02 -3.54 -2.28
N GLY A 45 9.93 -3.93 -3.18
CA GLY A 45 10.95 -4.94 -2.94
C GLY A 45 10.44 -6.38 -2.97
N VAL A 46 9.38 -6.64 -3.74
CA VAL A 46 8.81 -7.98 -3.99
C VAL A 46 8.57 -8.18 -5.48
N THR A 47 8.24 -9.39 -5.90
CA THR A 47 7.81 -9.61 -7.29
C THR A 47 6.35 -9.19 -7.47
N GLY A 48 5.96 -8.79 -8.68
CA GLY A 48 4.55 -8.51 -9.01
C GLY A 48 3.60 -9.64 -8.58
N PRO A 49 3.89 -10.93 -8.87
CA PRO A 49 3.09 -12.04 -8.40
C PRO A 49 3.02 -12.17 -6.87
N ALA A 50 4.10 -11.85 -6.15
CA ALA A 50 4.13 -11.92 -4.69
C ALA A 50 3.17 -10.92 -4.02
N LEU A 51 2.86 -9.81 -4.70
CA LEU A 51 1.85 -8.86 -4.23
C LEU A 51 0.51 -9.54 -4.02
N TYR A 52 0.08 -10.41 -4.93
CA TYR A 52 -1.25 -11.05 -4.85
C TYR A 52 -1.43 -11.84 -3.55
N HIS A 53 -0.37 -12.41 -2.97
CA HIS A 53 -0.43 -13.11 -1.68
C HIS A 53 -0.70 -12.18 -0.49
N HIS A 54 -0.29 -10.91 -0.57
CA HIS A 54 -0.52 -9.93 0.50
C HIS A 54 -1.96 -9.39 0.53
N PHE A 55 -2.71 -9.59 -0.55
CA PHE A 55 -4.10 -9.14 -0.70
C PHE A 55 -5.10 -10.29 -0.88
N ALA A 56 -4.63 -11.54 -0.96
CA ALA A 56 -5.48 -12.72 -0.91
C ALA A 56 -6.06 -12.85 0.51
N GLY A 57 -7.34 -12.51 0.65
CA GLY A 57 -8.14 -12.63 1.86
C GLY A 57 -9.54 -13.09 1.49
#